data_AF-A0A1I6TVL4-F1
#
_entry.id   AF-A0A1I6TVL4-F1
#
_cell.length_a   1.000
_cell.length_b   1.000
_cell.length_c   1.000
_cell.angle_alpha   90.00
_cell.angle_beta   90.00
_cell.angle_gamma   90.00
#
_symmetry.space_group_name_H-M   'P 1'
#
loop_
_entity.id
_entity.type
_entity.pdbx_description
1 polymer ?
#
loop_
_entity_poly.entity_id
_entity_poly.type
_entity_poly.pdbx_seq_one_letter_code
_entity_poly.pdbx_strand_id
1 'polypeptide(L)'
;MSNPLQQAVILQLLESIAQTETSLAYLIETEADKLQTAITLVERDEENVSIDPLLEMNQSVKKMLETIIKKEMLLEFELDDLLDLLKQPSPTTCDTTIGIVRNPEDANEVWFIIEWLGTTLNTWEYRVTNVSAPFGLSHFSFYVPCISEENTNGLSVISSTPVETEVRENDFCPDGNPLTCGNPEGFNGIKFNYQLEQGESETFTFTLNQSTSPVDICVLFKFGTLARCTTICGPSC
;
A
#
# COMPACT_ATOMS: atom_id res chain seq x y z
N MET A 1 7.48 14.21 -0.07
CA MET A 1 6.87 15.52 -0.34
C MET A 1 6.98 15.80 -1.84
N SER A 2 5.96 15.47 -2.62
CA SER A 2 5.86 15.89 -4.03
C SER A 2 5.85 17.41 -4.14
N ASN A 3 6.63 17.96 -5.07
CA ASN A 3 6.68 19.39 -5.31
C ASN A 3 5.29 19.85 -5.80
N PRO A 4 4.68 20.92 -5.25
CA PRO A 4 3.38 21.42 -5.70
C PRO A 4 3.34 21.75 -7.20
N LEU A 5 4.48 22.10 -7.81
CA LEU A 5 4.60 22.28 -9.25
C LEU A 5 4.42 20.97 -10.03
N GLN A 6 4.91 19.84 -9.50
CA GLN A 6 4.74 18.51 -10.12
C GLN A 6 3.28 18.06 -10.08
N GLN A 7 2.58 18.28 -8.96
CA GLN A 7 1.17 17.96 -8.85
C GLN A 7 0.33 18.77 -9.86
N ALA A 8 0.64 20.05 -10.06
CA ALA A 8 -0.04 20.88 -11.04
C ALA A 8 0.15 20.36 -12.48
N VAL A 9 1.36 19.92 -12.84
CA VAL A 9 1.64 19.34 -14.16
C VAL A 9 0.89 18.03 -14.37
N ILE A 10 0.85 17.15 -13.36
CA ILE A 10 0.12 15.87 -13.46
C ILE A 10 -1.38 16.10 -13.64
N LEU A 11 -1.96 17.04 -12.90
CA LEU A 11 -3.38 17.38 -13.04
C LEU A 11 -3.71 17.90 -14.45
N GLN A 12 -2.84 18.71 -15.04
CA GLN A 12 -3.00 19.18 -16.42
C GLN A 12 -2.92 18.04 -17.45
N LEU A 13 -2.03 17.07 -17.23
CA LEU A 13 -1.90 15.92 -18.12
C LEU A 13 -3.14 15.00 -18.03
N LEU A 14 -3.64 14.76 -16.81
CA LEU A 14 -4.90 14.02 -16.60
C LEU A 14 -6.09 14.73 -17.26
N GLU A 15 -6.16 16.06 -17.16
CA GLU A 15 -7.18 16.86 -17.82
C GLU A 15 -7.10 16.69 -19.36
N SER A 16 -5.90 16.68 -19.93
CA SER A 16 -5.69 16.46 -21.37
C SER A 16 -6.15 15.09 -21.83
N ILE A 17 -5.89 14.03 -21.05
CA ILE A 17 -6.39 12.68 -21.34
C ILE A 17 -7.92 12.67 -21.30
N ALA A 18 -8.53 13.23 -20.25
CA ALA A 18 -9.99 13.30 -20.11
C ALA A 18 -10.67 14.06 -21.26
N GLN A 19 -10.04 15.14 -21.75
CA GLN A 19 -10.52 15.88 -22.93
C GLN A 19 -10.42 15.04 -24.22
N THR A 20 -9.38 14.21 -24.34
CA THR A 20 -9.21 13.32 -25.50
C THR A 20 -10.26 12.22 -25.49
N GLU A 21 -10.48 11.57 -24.35
CA GLU A 21 -11.56 10.58 -24.14
C GLU A 21 -12.93 11.13 -24.53
N THR A 22 -13.25 12.34 -24.05
CA THR A 22 -14.50 13.02 -24.39
C THR A 22 -14.63 13.27 -25.90
N SER A 23 -13.53 13.64 -26.56
CA SER A 23 -13.51 13.89 -28.00
C SER A 23 -13.66 12.59 -28.82
N LEU A 24 -13.05 11.49 -28.37
CA LEU A 24 -13.19 10.19 -29.01
C LEU A 24 -14.62 9.65 -28.86
N ALA A 25 -15.25 9.82 -27.69
CA ALA A 25 -16.65 9.47 -27.47
C ALA A 25 -17.59 10.20 -28.44
N TYR A 26 -17.42 11.52 -28.62
CA TYR A 26 -18.20 12.29 -29.58
C TYR A 26 -17.98 11.82 -31.03
N LEU A 27 -16.77 11.40 -31.36
CA LEU A 27 -16.46 10.90 -32.68
C LEU A 27 -17.14 9.55 -32.94
N ILE A 28 -17.18 8.65 -31.95
CA ILE A 28 -17.94 7.39 -32.02
C ILE A 28 -19.42 7.67 -32.24
N GLU A 29 -20.00 8.61 -31.49
CA GLU A 29 -21.39 9.04 -31.66
C GLU A 29 -21.64 9.56 -33.08
N THR A 30 -20.76 10.41 -33.59
CA THR A 30 -20.85 10.95 -34.95
C THR A 30 -20.78 9.85 -36.03
N GLU A 31 -19.94 8.83 -35.86
CA GLU A 31 -19.89 7.70 -36.79
C GLU A 31 -21.15 6.82 -36.72
N ALA A 32 -21.75 6.67 -35.53
CA ALA A 32 -23.03 5.99 -35.37
C ALA A 32 -24.18 6.75 -36.06
N ASP A 33 -24.22 8.08 -35.88
CA ASP A 33 -25.21 8.95 -36.52
C ASP A 33 -25.12 8.94 -38.05
N LYS A 34 -23.89 8.86 -38.59
CA LYS A 34 -23.67 8.67 -40.03
C LYS A 34 -24.38 7.41 -40.52
N LEU A 35 -24.12 6.25 -39.89
CA LEU A 35 -24.77 4.97 -40.23
C LEU A 35 -26.28 5.07 -40.16
N GLN A 36 -26.81 5.61 -39.07
CA GLN A 36 -28.25 5.76 -38.89
C GLN A 36 -28.87 6.65 -39.96
N THR A 37 -28.21 7.76 -40.32
CA THR A 37 -28.65 8.65 -41.39
C THR A 37 -28.70 7.94 -42.73
N ALA A 38 -27.66 7.20 -43.09
CA ALA A 38 -27.61 6.48 -44.37
C ALA A 38 -28.67 5.37 -44.45
N ILE A 39 -28.89 4.62 -43.38
CA ILE A 39 -29.97 3.62 -43.30
C ILE A 39 -31.33 4.29 -43.52
N THR A 40 -31.57 5.39 -42.81
CA THR A 40 -32.84 6.15 -42.89
C THR A 40 -33.09 6.70 -44.30
N LEU A 41 -32.03 7.10 -45.02
CA LEU A 41 -32.15 7.56 -46.41
C LEU A 41 -32.56 6.43 -47.35
N VAL A 42 -31.96 5.24 -47.20
CA VAL A 42 -32.29 4.07 -48.03
C VAL A 42 -33.69 3.54 -47.73
N GLU A 43 -34.14 3.56 -46.46
CA GLU A 43 -35.51 3.15 -46.10
C GLU A 43 -36.61 4.06 -46.69
N ARG A 44 -36.27 5.32 -46.98
CA ARG A 44 -37.22 6.31 -47.51
C ARG A 44 -37.26 6.36 -49.04
N ASP A 45 -36.35 5.69 -49.71
CA ASP A 45 -36.28 5.69 -51.17
C ASP A 45 -37.15 4.55 -51.73
N GLU A 46 -38.15 4.89 -52.55
CA GLU A 46 -39.08 3.91 -53.15
C GLU A 46 -38.48 3.23 -54.40
N GLU A 47 -37.36 3.75 -54.92
CA GLU A 47 -36.58 3.12 -55.99
C GLU A 47 -35.47 2.24 -55.42
N ASN A 48 -35.12 1.16 -56.14
CA ASN A 48 -34.11 0.16 -55.75
C ASN A 48 -32.69 0.81 -55.64
N VAL A 49 -32.39 1.46 -54.53
CA VAL A 49 -31.06 2.02 -54.24
C VAL A 49 -30.07 0.87 -54.08
N SER A 50 -28.93 0.96 -54.78
CA SER A 50 -27.86 -0.03 -54.64
C SER A 50 -27.36 -0.07 -53.19
N ILE A 51 -27.09 -1.26 -52.67
CA ILE A 51 -26.56 -1.48 -51.32
C ILE A 51 -25.06 -1.13 -51.24
N ASP A 52 -24.38 -1.03 -52.38
CA ASP A 52 -22.93 -0.81 -52.45
C ASP A 52 -22.45 0.43 -51.65
N PRO A 53 -23.10 1.61 -51.72
CA PRO A 53 -22.70 2.78 -50.94
C PRO A 53 -22.84 2.58 -49.42
N LEU A 54 -23.83 1.78 -48.96
CA LEU A 54 -23.99 1.44 -47.54
C LEU A 54 -22.85 0.53 -47.07
N LEU A 55 -22.42 -0.42 -47.91
CA LEU A 55 -21.30 -1.30 -47.61
C LEU A 55 -19.98 -0.51 -47.55
N GLU A 56 -19.76 0.40 -48.49
CA GLU A 56 -18.60 1.30 -48.48
C GLU A 56 -18.58 2.17 -47.22
N MET A 57 -19.72 2.74 -46.84
CA MET A 57 -19.81 3.56 -45.64
C MET A 57 -19.56 2.75 -44.37
N ASN A 58 -20.13 1.55 -44.26
CA ASN A 58 -19.87 0.64 -43.14
C ASN A 58 -18.39 0.26 -43.04
N GLN A 59 -17.73 0.01 -44.18
CA GLN A 59 -16.28 -0.23 -44.19
C GLN A 59 -15.48 0.99 -43.72
N SER A 60 -15.93 2.21 -44.08
CA SER A 60 -15.31 3.45 -43.61
C SER A 60 -15.47 3.62 -42.10
N VAL A 61 -16.67 3.42 -41.56
CA VAL A 61 -16.93 3.48 -40.11
C VAL A 61 -16.10 2.45 -39.36
N LYS A 62 -16.04 1.20 -39.87
CA LYS A 62 -15.20 0.16 -39.29
C LYS A 62 -13.73 0.58 -39.20
N LYS A 63 -13.16 1.15 -40.27
CA LYS A 63 -11.77 1.64 -40.27
C LYS A 63 -11.57 2.78 -39.25
N MET A 64 -12.57 3.64 -39.08
CA MET A 64 -12.53 4.71 -38.10
C MET A 64 -12.54 4.16 -36.68
N LEU A 65 -13.45 3.23 -36.35
CA LEU A 65 -13.49 2.56 -35.06
C LEU A 65 -12.20 1.79 -34.75
N GLU A 66 -11.62 1.10 -35.74
CA GLU A 66 -10.31 0.45 -35.59
C GLU A 66 -9.19 1.46 -35.27
N THR A 67 -9.29 2.67 -35.79
CA THR A 67 -8.33 3.75 -35.52
C THR A 67 -8.54 4.34 -34.13
N ILE A 68 -9.78 4.53 -33.70
CA ILE A 68 -10.12 4.97 -32.35
C ILE A 68 -9.60 3.97 -31.33
N ILE A 69 -9.87 2.67 -31.49
CA ILE A 69 -9.40 1.63 -30.57
C ILE A 69 -7.86 1.65 -30.44
N LYS A 70 -7.13 1.86 -31.54
CA LYS A 70 -5.67 2.01 -31.46
C LYS A 70 -5.25 3.24 -30.67
N LYS A 71 -6.04 4.32 -30.72
CA LYS A 71 -5.77 5.53 -29.94
C LYS A 71 -6.11 5.34 -28.46
N GLU A 72 -7.20 4.65 -28.15
CA GLU A 72 -7.58 4.21 -26.79
C GLU A 72 -6.44 3.38 -26.15
N MET A 73 -5.88 2.40 -26.88
CA MET A 73 -4.73 1.64 -26.40
C MET A 73 -3.50 2.50 -26.11
N LEU A 74 -3.28 3.58 -26.89
CA LEU A 74 -2.19 4.52 -26.63
C LEU A 74 -2.47 5.42 -25.42
N LEU A 75 -3.72 5.83 -25.23
CA LEU A 75 -4.15 6.60 -24.06
C LEU A 75 -4.03 5.79 -22.76
N GLU A 76 -4.29 4.49 -22.82
CA GLU A 76 -4.07 3.56 -21.70
C GLU A 76 -2.60 3.56 -21.25
N PHE A 77 -1.64 3.52 -22.20
CA PHE A 77 -0.21 3.65 -21.87
C PHE A 77 0.14 5.01 -21.28
N GLU A 78 -0.39 6.11 -21.83
CA GLU A 78 -0.14 7.46 -21.29
C GLU A 78 -0.71 7.61 -19.86
N LEU A 79 -1.85 6.98 -19.56
CA LEU A 79 -2.45 6.96 -18.23
C LEU A 79 -1.61 6.12 -17.26
N ASP A 80 -1.14 4.94 -17.67
CA ASP A 80 -0.26 4.10 -16.85
C ASP A 80 1.05 4.82 -16.49
N ASP A 81 1.67 5.50 -17.46
CA ASP A 81 2.86 6.31 -17.22
C ASP A 81 2.59 7.44 -16.20
N LEU A 82 1.42 8.10 -16.28
CA LEU A 82 1.01 9.12 -15.30
C LEU A 82 0.74 8.55 -13.92
N LEU A 83 0.12 7.37 -13.84
CA LEU A 83 -0.10 6.66 -12.59
C LEU A 83 1.23 6.28 -11.94
N ASP A 84 2.23 5.90 -12.73
CA ASP A 84 3.59 5.64 -12.26
C ASP A 84 4.29 6.91 -11.75
N LEU A 85 4.00 8.09 -12.33
CA LEU A 85 4.50 9.37 -11.80
C LEU A 85 3.80 9.81 -10.50
N LEU A 86 2.54 9.39 -10.31
CA LEU A 86 1.79 9.60 -9.06
C LEU A 86 2.23 8.65 -7.95
N LYS A 87 2.72 7.46 -8.31
CA LYS A 87 3.50 6.60 -7.42
C LYS A 87 4.84 7.28 -7.16
N GLN A 88 4.88 8.21 -6.20
CA GLN A 88 6.15 8.74 -5.73
C GLN A 88 7.08 7.57 -5.40
N PRO A 89 8.31 7.48 -5.94
CA PRO A 89 9.35 6.77 -5.23
C PRO A 89 9.66 7.64 -4.00
N SER A 90 9.13 7.25 -2.85
CA SER A 90 9.68 7.71 -1.57
C SER A 90 11.17 7.34 -1.54
N PRO A 91 12.08 8.26 -1.21
CA PRO A 91 13.47 7.89 -1.04
C PRO A 91 13.58 7.14 0.29
N THR A 92 13.57 5.80 0.27
CA THR A 92 13.76 4.88 1.44
C THR A 92 12.60 5.01 2.47
N THR A 93 11.95 4.00 3.04
CA THR A 93 12.03 2.53 3.09
C THR A 93 10.83 2.10 3.96
N CYS A 94 10.29 0.89 3.76
CA CYS A 94 9.08 0.33 4.38
C CYS A 94 7.73 0.91 3.95
N ASP A 95 6.84 0.02 3.48
CA ASP A 95 5.44 0.30 3.14
C ASP A 95 4.44 -0.28 4.17
N THR A 96 4.90 -1.13 5.09
CA THR A 96 4.04 -1.84 6.04
C THR A 96 3.76 -1.01 7.28
N THR A 97 2.70 -0.19 7.26
CA THR A 97 2.35 0.67 8.42
C THR A 97 1.51 -0.03 9.48
N ILE A 98 0.93 -1.19 9.17
CA ILE A 98 0.08 -1.97 10.10
C ILE A 98 0.53 -3.43 10.12
N GLY A 99 0.92 -3.90 11.30
CA GLY A 99 1.15 -5.31 11.58
C GLY A 99 -0.07 -5.93 12.26
N ILE A 100 -0.43 -7.15 11.85
CA ILE A 100 -1.61 -7.88 12.37
C ILE A 100 -1.18 -9.24 12.90
N VAL A 101 -1.60 -9.56 14.12
CA VAL A 101 -1.48 -10.90 14.71
C VAL A 101 -2.88 -11.52 14.83
N ARG A 102 -3.04 -12.70 14.24
CA ARG A 102 -4.31 -13.43 14.16
C ARG A 102 -4.33 -14.63 15.08
N ASN A 103 -5.55 -15.08 15.43
CA ASN A 103 -5.75 -16.34 16.12
C ASN A 103 -5.19 -17.50 15.25
N PRO A 104 -4.35 -18.41 15.80
CA PRO A 104 -3.87 -19.59 15.09
C PRO A 104 -4.97 -20.56 14.65
N GLU A 105 -6.09 -20.61 15.36
CA GLU A 105 -7.20 -21.51 15.10
C GLU A 105 -8.27 -20.88 14.19
N ASP A 106 -8.32 -19.54 14.11
CA ASP A 106 -9.23 -18.79 13.24
C ASP A 106 -8.54 -17.56 12.62
N ALA A 107 -8.15 -17.66 11.35
CA ALA A 107 -7.48 -16.58 10.64
C ALA A 107 -8.35 -15.31 10.47
N ASN A 108 -9.67 -15.39 10.64
CA ASN A 108 -10.53 -14.21 10.57
C ASN A 108 -10.54 -13.42 11.88
N GLU A 109 -10.13 -14.04 12.99
CA GLU A 109 -10.05 -13.38 14.27
C GLU A 109 -8.69 -12.67 14.43
N VAL A 110 -8.74 -11.35 14.62
CA VAL A 110 -7.55 -10.51 14.87
C VAL A 110 -7.37 -10.33 16.36
N TRP A 111 -6.25 -10.82 16.89
CA TRP A 111 -5.92 -10.68 18.30
C TRP A 111 -5.24 -9.35 18.61
N PHE A 112 -4.22 -8.98 17.85
CA PHE A 112 -3.47 -7.75 18.06
C PHE A 112 -3.25 -6.99 16.76
N ILE A 113 -3.27 -5.66 16.88
CA ILE A 113 -2.87 -4.74 15.82
C ILE A 113 -1.73 -3.89 16.36
N ILE A 114 -0.70 -3.70 15.53
CA ILE A 114 0.33 -2.71 15.76
C ILE A 114 0.37 -1.73 14.60
N GLU A 115 0.28 -0.44 14.91
CA GLU A 115 0.24 0.66 13.94
C GLU A 115 1.48 1.52 14.10
N TRP A 116 2.17 1.82 13.00
CA TRP A 116 3.29 2.74 12.97
C TRP A 116 2.74 4.17 12.80
N LEU A 117 2.99 5.01 13.80
CA LEU A 117 2.48 6.39 13.82
C LEU A 117 3.47 7.39 13.17
N GLY A 118 4.73 6.99 12.99
CA GLY A 118 5.73 7.76 12.26
C GLY A 118 7.13 7.69 12.86
N THR A 119 8.07 8.37 12.19
CA THR A 119 9.45 8.58 12.66
C THR A 119 9.86 10.04 12.50
N THR A 120 10.65 10.54 13.44
CA THR A 120 11.19 11.90 13.48
C THR A 120 12.63 11.84 13.99
N LEU A 121 13.61 12.00 13.09
CA LEU A 121 15.05 11.98 13.37
C LEU A 121 15.54 10.71 14.07
N ASN A 122 15.38 10.62 15.38
CA ASN A 122 15.84 9.55 16.25
C ASN A 122 14.69 8.94 17.08
N THR A 123 13.48 9.44 16.91
CA THR A 123 12.28 9.03 17.65
C THR A 123 11.25 8.41 16.71
N TRP A 124 10.66 7.29 17.10
CA TRP A 124 9.54 6.67 16.38
C TRP A 124 8.44 6.24 17.34
N GLU A 125 7.24 6.04 16.81
CA GLU A 125 6.05 5.80 17.62
C GLU A 125 5.19 4.65 17.06
N TYR A 126 4.70 3.80 17.96
CA TYR A 126 3.78 2.72 17.67
C TYR A 126 2.53 2.80 18.53
N ARG A 127 1.39 2.40 17.99
CA ARG A 127 0.19 2.05 18.78
C ARG A 127 -0.01 0.56 18.75
N VAL A 128 -0.10 -0.08 19.91
CA VAL A 128 -0.42 -1.50 20.04
C VAL A 128 -1.82 -1.61 20.62
N THR A 129 -2.67 -2.41 19.99
CA THR A 129 -4.06 -2.64 20.40
C THR A 129 -4.30 -4.13 20.57
N ASN A 130 -4.84 -4.53 21.73
CA ASN A 130 -5.41 -5.85 21.93
C ASN A 130 -6.87 -5.80 21.49
N VAL A 131 -7.17 -6.36 20.31
CA VAL A 131 -8.48 -6.24 19.68
C VAL A 131 -9.45 -7.27 20.26
N SER A 132 -9.08 -8.54 20.26
CA SER A 132 -9.94 -9.61 20.72
C SER A 132 -9.23 -10.74 21.44
N ALA A 133 -7.92 -10.64 21.70
CA ALA A 133 -7.20 -11.72 22.37
C ALA A 133 -7.83 -11.98 23.75
N PRO A 134 -8.15 -13.24 24.11
CA PRO A 134 -8.80 -13.56 25.38
C PRO A 134 -7.86 -13.48 26.59
N PHE A 135 -6.64 -13.01 26.38
CA PHE A 135 -5.58 -12.85 27.36
C PHE A 135 -4.86 -11.52 27.13
N GLY A 136 -4.27 -10.97 28.19
CA GLY A 136 -3.41 -9.80 28.08
C GLY A 136 -2.16 -10.11 27.26
N LEU A 137 -1.72 -9.14 26.46
CA LEU A 137 -0.36 -9.18 25.91
C LEU A 137 0.60 -9.14 27.11
N SER A 138 1.51 -10.11 27.22
CA SER A 138 2.45 -10.14 28.35
C SER A 138 3.76 -9.42 28.03
N HIS A 139 4.25 -9.63 26.80
CA HIS A 139 5.39 -8.93 26.24
C HIS A 139 5.38 -9.02 24.71
N PHE A 140 6.06 -8.07 24.09
CA PHE A 140 6.36 -8.06 22.66
C PHE A 140 7.78 -7.57 22.43
N SER A 141 8.35 -7.84 21.26
CA SER A 141 9.70 -7.41 20.93
C SER A 141 9.87 -6.94 19.48
N PHE A 142 10.79 -5.99 19.27
CA PHE A 142 11.14 -5.44 17.95
C PHE A 142 12.53 -5.88 17.53
N TYR A 143 12.68 -6.26 16.26
CA TYR A 143 14.00 -6.38 15.65
C TYR A 143 14.48 -5.00 15.27
N VAL A 144 15.64 -4.58 15.78
CA VAL A 144 16.23 -3.30 15.39
C VAL A 144 17.66 -3.57 14.91
N PRO A 145 17.92 -3.56 13.58
CA PRO A 145 19.20 -3.99 13.00
C PRO A 145 20.44 -3.29 13.58
N CYS A 146 20.28 -2.05 14.03
CA CYS A 146 21.37 -1.23 14.54
C CYS A 146 21.57 -1.29 16.07
N ILE A 147 20.74 -2.03 16.81
CA ILE A 147 20.91 -2.21 18.25
C ILE A 147 21.73 -3.46 18.51
N SER A 148 22.87 -3.29 19.16
CA SER A 148 23.73 -4.36 19.68
C SER A 148 23.92 -4.22 21.19
N GLU A 149 24.39 -5.29 21.86
CA GLU A 149 24.66 -5.29 23.31
C GLU A 149 25.61 -4.18 23.75
N GLU A 150 26.51 -3.74 22.87
CA GLU A 150 27.53 -2.72 23.17
C GLU A 150 27.00 -1.28 23.01
N ASN A 151 25.85 -1.09 22.33
CA ASN A 151 25.32 0.21 21.92
C ASN A 151 23.94 0.57 22.51
N THR A 152 23.51 -0.11 23.58
CA THR A 152 22.22 0.15 24.27
C THR A 152 22.18 1.48 25.04
N ASN A 153 23.30 2.19 25.16
CA ASN A 153 23.50 3.42 25.92
C ASN A 153 22.63 4.63 25.47
N GLY A 154 21.76 4.46 24.49
CA GLY A 154 20.96 5.53 23.90
C GLY A 154 19.47 5.30 23.77
N LEU A 155 18.97 4.11 24.12
CA LEU A 155 17.54 3.81 23.99
C LEU A 155 16.78 4.33 25.21
N SER A 156 15.83 5.25 24.97
CA SER A 156 14.80 5.60 25.93
C SER A 156 13.43 5.26 25.39
N VAL A 157 12.56 4.77 26.28
CA VAL A 157 11.21 4.35 25.95
C VAL A 157 10.27 5.09 26.86
N ILE A 158 9.29 5.77 26.27
CA ILE A 158 8.28 6.55 26.96
C ILE A 158 6.91 5.98 26.57
N SER A 159 6.13 5.68 27.59
CA SER A 159 4.75 5.18 27.50
C SER A 159 3.95 5.78 28.65
N SER A 160 2.62 5.68 28.60
CA SER A 160 1.75 6.18 29.68
C SER A 160 2.01 5.50 31.03
N THR A 161 2.58 4.31 30.99
CA THR A 161 2.89 3.39 32.07
C THR A 161 4.37 2.99 32.03
N PRO A 162 5.05 2.76 33.17
CA PRO A 162 6.44 2.32 33.17
C PRO A 162 6.59 0.98 32.44
N VAL A 163 7.47 0.93 31.45
CA VAL A 163 7.77 -0.30 30.70
C VAL A 163 9.19 -0.75 31.05
N GLU A 164 9.31 -1.99 31.51
CA GLU A 164 10.61 -2.63 31.64
C GLU A 164 11.10 -3.05 30.26
N THR A 165 12.34 -2.70 29.95
CA THR A 165 12.99 -3.02 28.67
C THR A 165 14.14 -3.98 28.91
N GLU A 166 14.15 -5.08 28.17
CA GLU A 166 15.26 -6.02 28.16
C GLU A 166 15.84 -6.08 26.75
N VAL A 167 17.16 -5.89 26.64
CA VAL A 167 17.89 -6.05 25.38
C VAL A 167 18.37 -7.49 25.30
N ARG A 168 17.44 -8.41 25.03
CA ARG A 168 17.64 -9.74 24.43
C ARG A 168 16.40 -10.61 24.62
N GLU A 169 15.95 -11.24 23.54
CA GLU A 169 15.22 -12.49 23.63
C GLU A 169 15.64 -13.38 22.47
N ASN A 170 16.17 -14.58 22.75
CA ASN A 170 16.47 -15.58 21.72
C ASN A 170 15.19 -16.30 21.28
N ASP A 171 14.20 -15.52 20.81
CA ASP A 171 12.93 -16.08 20.39
C ASP A 171 12.86 -16.17 18.87
N PHE A 172 12.51 -17.37 18.41
CA PHE A 172 12.39 -17.72 17.00
C PHE A 172 10.94 -17.53 16.56
N CYS A 173 10.74 -16.92 15.39
CA CYS A 173 9.41 -16.88 14.81
C CYS A 173 9.05 -18.25 14.22
N PRO A 174 7.90 -18.85 14.58
CA PRO A 174 7.57 -20.20 14.16
C PRO A 174 7.44 -20.40 12.64
N ASP A 175 7.23 -19.34 11.84
CA ASP A 175 6.93 -19.45 10.40
C ASP A 175 8.18 -19.63 9.51
N GLY A 176 9.39 -19.65 10.08
CA GLY A 176 10.60 -20.17 9.41
C GLY A 176 11.09 -19.38 8.19
N ASN A 177 10.56 -18.18 7.91
CA ASN A 177 11.06 -17.31 6.86
C ASN A 177 12.12 -16.34 7.43
N PRO A 178 13.40 -16.46 7.06
CA PRO A 178 14.45 -15.56 7.53
C PRO A 178 14.19 -14.09 7.17
N LEU A 179 13.43 -13.86 6.09
CA LEU A 179 13.04 -12.52 5.61
C LEU A 179 11.81 -11.95 6.34
N THR A 180 10.97 -12.80 6.92
CA THR A 180 9.77 -12.39 7.67
C THR A 180 9.78 -13.02 9.05
N CYS A 181 10.93 -12.87 9.73
CA CYS A 181 11.24 -13.26 11.10
C CYS A 181 12.05 -14.57 11.24
N GLY A 182 13.38 -14.44 11.31
CA GLY A 182 14.26 -15.47 11.85
C GLY A 182 15.72 -15.25 11.47
N ASN A 183 16.45 -14.47 12.27
CA ASN A 183 17.90 -14.58 12.28
C ASN A 183 18.27 -15.94 12.90
N PRO A 184 19.03 -16.82 12.20
CA PRO A 184 19.48 -18.09 12.76
C PRO A 184 20.36 -17.95 14.03
N GLU A 185 20.86 -16.74 14.34
CA GLU A 185 21.71 -16.46 15.51
C GLU A 185 20.95 -15.89 16.73
N GLY A 186 19.63 -15.73 16.64
CA GLY A 186 18.81 -15.09 17.69
C GLY A 186 18.41 -13.66 17.37
N PHE A 187 17.43 -13.14 18.11
CA PHE A 187 16.83 -11.83 17.86
C PHE A 187 17.53 -10.77 18.71
N ASN A 188 18.33 -9.91 18.08
CA ASN A 188 18.79 -8.67 18.71
C ASN A 188 17.64 -7.67 18.65
N GLY A 189 16.94 -7.55 19.77
CA GLY A 189 15.74 -6.73 19.84
C GLY A 189 15.52 -6.16 21.22
N ILE A 190 14.47 -5.35 21.33
CA ILE A 190 14.02 -4.79 22.60
C ILE A 190 12.76 -5.54 22.98
N LYS A 191 12.75 -6.16 24.16
CA LYS A 191 11.57 -6.76 24.76
C LYS A 191 10.90 -5.76 25.68
N PHE A 192 9.57 -5.68 25.60
CA PHE A 192 8.74 -4.82 26.43
C PHE A 192 7.83 -5.67 27.29
N ASN A 193 7.97 -5.56 28.60
CA ASN A 193 7.01 -6.15 29.53
C ASN A 193 5.88 -5.15 29.75
N TYR A 194 4.74 -5.40 29.10
CA TYR A 194 3.56 -4.55 29.24
C TYR A 194 2.30 -5.39 29.17
N GLN A 195 1.40 -5.20 30.13
CA GLN A 195 0.09 -5.86 30.16
C GLN A 195 -0.93 -4.99 29.44
N LEU A 196 -1.47 -5.50 28.33
CA LEU A 196 -2.52 -4.85 27.56
C LEU A 196 -3.74 -5.76 27.49
N GLU A 197 -4.81 -5.39 28.20
CA GLU A 197 -6.04 -6.19 28.29
C GLU A 197 -6.89 -6.04 27.02
N GLN A 198 -7.86 -6.95 26.86
CA GLN A 198 -8.74 -6.95 25.68
C GLN A 198 -9.50 -5.62 25.53
N GLY A 199 -9.45 -5.04 24.33
CA GLY A 199 -10.07 -3.78 23.98
C GLY A 199 -9.23 -2.54 24.32
N GLU A 200 -8.07 -2.70 24.94
CA GLU A 200 -7.16 -1.60 25.26
C GLU A 200 -6.15 -1.33 24.14
N SER A 201 -5.69 -0.08 24.07
CA SER A 201 -4.61 0.35 23.19
C SER A 201 -3.61 1.21 23.96
N GLU A 202 -2.33 1.02 23.71
CA GLU A 202 -1.26 1.83 24.29
C GLU A 202 -0.33 2.36 23.19
N THR A 203 0.16 3.59 23.40
CA THR A 203 1.11 4.21 22.48
C THR A 203 2.50 4.19 23.10
N PHE A 204 3.47 3.72 22.33
CA PHE A 204 4.86 3.63 22.74
C PHE A 204 5.70 4.55 21.87
N THR A 205 6.43 5.46 22.52
CA THR A 205 7.39 6.34 21.87
C THR A 205 8.80 5.88 22.24
N PHE A 206 9.64 5.68 21.23
CA PHE A 206 11.01 5.22 21.39
C PHE A 206 11.96 6.27 20.87
N THR A 207 13.07 6.48 21.56
CA THR A 207 14.11 7.42 21.13
C THR A 207 15.48 6.76 21.25
N LEU A 208 16.28 6.88 20.19
CA LEU A 208 17.70 6.49 20.19
C LEU A 208 18.61 7.72 20.29
N ASN A 209 19.87 7.51 20.69
CA ASN A 209 20.90 8.56 20.71
C ASN A 209 21.52 8.84 19.32
N GLN A 210 20.97 8.26 18.26
CA GLN A 210 21.44 8.40 16.88
C GLN A 210 20.26 8.52 15.92
N SER A 211 20.49 9.12 14.76
CA SER A 211 19.47 9.24 13.72
C SER A 211 19.09 7.87 13.17
N THR A 212 17.81 7.72 12.85
CA THR A 212 17.22 6.52 12.28
C THR A 212 16.56 6.84 10.94
N SER A 213 16.42 5.81 10.13
CA SER A 213 15.65 5.79 8.89
C SER A 213 14.62 4.65 8.99
N PRO A 214 13.40 4.80 8.46
CA PRO A 214 12.40 3.73 8.53
C PRO A 214 12.84 2.56 7.63
N VAL A 215 12.67 1.31 8.05
CA VAL A 215 12.84 0.07 7.27
C VAL A 215 11.80 -0.96 7.72
N ASP A 216 11.57 -2.01 6.92
CA ASP A 216 10.69 -3.10 7.34
C ASP A 216 11.40 -3.89 8.46
N ILE A 217 10.77 -3.94 9.63
CA ILE A 217 11.25 -4.69 10.79
C ILE A 217 10.24 -5.76 11.19
N CYS A 218 10.74 -6.80 11.86
CA CYS A 218 9.89 -7.83 12.45
C CYS A 218 9.48 -7.44 13.87
N VAL A 219 8.24 -7.75 14.22
CA VAL A 219 7.69 -7.65 15.58
C VAL A 219 7.22 -9.03 16.02
N LEU A 220 7.62 -9.43 17.22
CA LEU A 220 7.23 -10.68 17.86
C LEU A 220 6.27 -10.38 19.01
N PHE A 221 5.16 -11.11 19.08
CA PHE A 221 4.19 -11.09 20.16
C PHE A 221 4.21 -12.43 20.87
N LYS A 222 4.35 -12.42 22.21
CA LYS A 222 4.41 -13.63 23.02
C LYS A 222 3.40 -13.63 24.16
N PHE A 223 2.70 -14.74 24.27
CA PHE A 223 1.59 -14.93 25.20
C PHE A 223 1.58 -16.39 25.67
N GLY A 224 1.99 -16.60 26.92
CA GLY A 224 2.21 -17.93 27.48
C GLY A 224 3.34 -18.66 26.73
N THR A 225 3.03 -19.83 26.16
CA THR A 225 3.97 -20.64 25.35
C THR A 225 3.88 -20.39 23.86
N LEU A 226 3.01 -19.47 23.42
CA LEU A 226 2.77 -19.17 22.03
C LEU A 226 3.48 -17.88 21.62
N ALA A 227 4.01 -17.90 20.40
CA ALA A 227 4.67 -16.76 19.77
C ALA A 227 4.14 -16.57 18.35
N ARG A 228 3.96 -15.31 17.94
CA ARG A 228 3.51 -14.91 16.61
C ARG A 228 4.24 -13.67 16.16
N CYS A 229 4.37 -13.47 14.86
CA CYS A 229 5.12 -12.35 14.33
C CYS A 229 4.38 -11.63 13.22
N THR A 230 4.78 -10.40 12.99
CA THR A 230 4.31 -9.57 11.88
C THR A 230 5.43 -8.64 11.43
N THR A 231 5.29 -8.01 10.26
CA THR A 231 6.24 -7.03 9.75
C THR A 231 5.63 -5.64 9.85
N ILE A 232 6.43 -4.63 10.17
CA ILE A 232 5.99 -3.24 10.24
C ILE A 232 7.17 -2.29 9.98
N CYS A 233 6.91 -1.04 9.63
CA CYS A 233 7.92 0.01 9.58
C CYS A 233 8.54 0.25 10.94
N GLY A 234 9.85 0.34 11.00
CA GLY A 234 10.59 0.69 12.20
C GLY A 234 11.98 1.21 11.93
N PRO A 235 12.74 1.56 12.96
CA PRO A 235 14.03 2.22 12.79
C PRO A 235 15.11 1.25 12.29
N SER A 236 15.91 1.73 11.34
CA SER A 236 17.28 1.31 11.11
C SER A 236 18.21 2.49 11.27
N CYS A 237 19.36 2.20 11.82
CA CYS A 237 20.57 2.97 11.69
C CYS A 237 21.46 2.19 10.70
#